data_AF-D9VL85-F1
#
_entry.id   AF-D9VL85-F1
#
_cell.length_a   1.000
_cell.length_b   1.000
_cell.length_c   1.000
_cell.angle_alpha   90.00
_cell.angle_beta   90.00
_cell.angle_gamma   90.00
#
_symmetry.space_group_name_H-M   'P 1'
#
loop_
_entity.id
_entity.type
_entity.pdbx_description
1 polymer ?
#
loop_
_entity_poly.entity_id
_entity_poly.type
_entity_poly.pdbx_seq_one_letter_code
_entity_poly.pdbx_strand_id
1 'polypeptide(L)'
;MDTARGRPVVGQAALDGARRRTGVRPVGVRAAQCLVPPGPGPRGRSDRSRLGPAARRPAAGGRVWQLHTDIGGWPAWLSAVTRARLDGPVAPGTAFHWMTAGMSIDSTVYAVDTAHRILWGGPAHGITGVHEWTFTEDGDGVVVRTRESWAGQPVDADRDGLAAALDASLVTWLDALKKAAEQKDRRP
;
A
#
# COMPACT_ATOMS: atom_id res chain seq x y z
N MET A 1 18.75 54.08 -41.35
CA MET A 1 18.71 52.92 -40.43
C MET A 1 17.65 53.23 -39.40
N ASP A 2 16.41 52.81 -39.66
CA ASP A 2 15.34 52.85 -38.68
C ASP A 2 14.32 51.78 -39.07
N THR A 3 14.08 50.79 -38.21
CA THR A 3 13.14 49.70 -38.48
C THR A 3 12.47 49.27 -37.20
N ALA A 4 11.24 49.77 -37.06
CA ALA A 4 10.01 49.11 -36.62
C ALA A 4 10.00 48.24 -35.35
N ARG A 5 9.03 48.55 -34.47
CA ARG A 5 8.03 47.68 -33.81
C ARG A 5 7.40 48.52 -32.68
N GLY A 6 6.10 48.72 -32.52
CA GLY A 6 4.94 47.85 -32.70
C GLY A 6 4.19 47.81 -31.37
N ARG A 7 3.03 48.47 -31.27
CA ARG A 7 2.11 48.45 -30.11
C ARG A 7 0.88 47.55 -30.41
N PRO A 8 0.07 47.19 -29.39
CA PRO A 8 -0.37 45.82 -29.12
C PRO A 8 -1.87 45.52 -29.38
N VAL A 9 -2.25 44.23 -29.34
CA VAL A 9 -3.62 43.72 -29.11
C VAL A 9 -3.51 42.38 -28.34
N VAL A 10 -3.82 42.35 -27.04
CA VAL A 10 -5.00 41.76 -26.36
C VAL A 10 -5.17 40.23 -26.50
N GLY A 11 -5.04 39.55 -25.35
CA GLY A 11 -6.02 38.59 -24.82
C GLY A 11 -6.03 37.16 -25.37
N GLN A 12 -5.71 36.19 -24.53
CA GLN A 12 -6.65 35.14 -24.13
C GLN A 12 -6.07 34.36 -22.95
N ALA A 13 -6.89 34.21 -21.91
CA ALA A 13 -6.64 33.30 -20.81
C ALA A 13 -6.50 31.85 -21.32
N ALA A 14 -5.52 31.14 -20.78
CA ALA A 14 -5.63 29.70 -20.59
C ALA A 14 -5.45 29.45 -19.10
N LEU A 15 -6.57 29.20 -18.43
CA LEU A 15 -6.61 28.56 -17.13
C LEU A 15 -5.86 27.25 -17.29
N ASP A 16 -4.66 27.18 -16.71
CA ASP A 16 -3.89 25.96 -16.69
C ASP A 16 -4.65 24.99 -15.78
N GLY A 17 -5.43 24.12 -16.42
CA GLY A 17 -6.26 23.13 -15.76
C GLY A 17 -5.38 22.30 -14.86
N ALA A 18 -5.63 22.37 -13.56
CA ALA A 18 -5.10 21.43 -12.59
C ALA A 18 -5.45 20.02 -13.08
N ARG A 19 -4.49 19.37 -13.74
CA ARG A 19 -4.58 17.96 -14.10
C ARG A 19 -4.70 17.22 -12.78
N ARG A 20 -5.93 16.83 -12.41
CA ARG A 20 -6.19 15.90 -11.31
C ARG A 20 -5.36 14.66 -11.62
N ARG A 21 -4.27 14.45 -10.88
CA ARG A 21 -3.45 13.25 -11.00
C ARG A 21 -4.28 12.10 -10.44
N THR A 22 -5.06 11.44 -11.29
CA THR A 22 -5.50 10.05 -11.08
C THR A 22 -4.26 9.23 -10.73
N GLY A 23 -4.21 8.64 -9.53
CA GLY A 23 -3.06 7.83 -9.13
C GLY A 23 -3.04 7.49 -7.64
N VAL A 24 -2.11 6.62 -7.27
CA VAL A 24 -1.88 6.22 -5.87
C VAL A 24 -1.15 7.36 -5.16
N ARG A 25 -1.71 7.85 -4.06
CA ARG A 25 -1.07 8.86 -3.22
C ARG A 25 -0.54 8.17 -1.96
N PRO A 26 0.75 7.78 -1.92
CA PRO A 26 1.37 7.37 -0.67
C PRO A 26 1.41 8.59 0.24
N VAL A 27 0.84 8.48 1.43
CA VAL A 27 0.94 9.52 2.46
C VAL A 27 1.90 9.03 3.54
N GLY A 28 2.78 9.94 3.96
CA GLY A 28 3.91 9.73 4.87
C GLY A 28 3.65 8.70 5.96
N VAL A 29 4.56 7.74 6.00
CA VAL A 29 4.67 6.66 6.96
C VAL A 29 5.14 7.23 8.29
N ARG A 30 4.56 6.75 9.39
CA ARG A 30 5.23 6.78 10.69
C ARG A 30 5.39 5.34 11.14
N ALA A 31 6.63 4.88 11.33
CA ALA A 31 6.90 3.81 12.26
C ALA A 31 6.29 4.22 13.59
N ALA A 32 5.20 3.56 13.98
CA ALA A 32 4.55 3.87 15.23
C ALA A 32 4.65 2.63 16.08
N GLN A 33 5.64 2.68 16.98
CA GLN A 33 5.86 1.71 18.03
C GLN A 33 4.55 1.52 18.82
N CYS A 34 4.22 0.26 19.13
CA CYS A 34 2.95 -0.22 19.71
C CYS A 34 1.75 -0.30 18.73
N LEU A 35 1.78 -1.27 17.80
CA LEU A 35 0.57 -1.96 17.35
C LEU A 35 0.42 -3.24 18.17
N VAL A 36 -0.50 -3.25 19.13
CA VAL A 36 -0.93 -4.51 19.77
C VAL A 36 -1.84 -5.24 18.77
N PRO A 37 -1.65 -6.55 18.51
CA PRO A 37 -2.58 -7.30 17.67
C PRO A 37 -3.99 -7.15 18.27
N PRO A 38 -5.02 -6.85 17.45
CA PRO A 38 -6.38 -6.77 17.95
C PRO A 38 -6.77 -8.13 18.53
N GLY A 39 -7.36 -8.13 19.73
CA GLY A 39 -8.11 -9.28 20.22
C GLY A 39 -9.23 -9.65 19.23
N PRO A 40 -9.80 -10.87 19.32
CA PRO A 40 -10.77 -11.36 18.35
C PRO A 40 -11.91 -10.35 18.16
N GLY A 41 -11.95 -9.73 16.99
CA GLY A 41 -12.93 -8.69 16.66
C GLY A 41 -14.35 -9.26 16.58
N PRO A 42 -15.38 -8.45 16.85
CA PRO A 42 -16.76 -8.91 16.80
C PRO A 42 -17.16 -9.25 15.36
N ARG A 43 -17.94 -10.33 15.22
CA ARG A 43 -18.54 -10.76 13.95
C ARG A 43 -19.75 -9.89 13.64
N GLY A 44 -19.78 -9.26 12.47
CA GLY A 44 -20.98 -8.65 11.88
C GLY A 44 -20.60 -7.72 10.72
N ARG A 45 -21.38 -7.55 9.66
CA ARG A 45 -22.62 -8.16 9.15
C ARG A 45 -22.56 -7.90 7.64
N SER A 46 -22.84 -8.90 6.81
CA SER A 46 -22.85 -8.73 5.36
C SER A 46 -24.04 -7.88 4.93
N ASP A 47 -23.80 -6.78 4.23
CA ASP A 47 -24.82 -6.14 3.40
C ASP A 47 -24.58 -6.55 1.94
N ARG A 48 -25.60 -7.16 1.33
CA ARG A 48 -25.57 -7.64 -0.06
C ARG A 48 -26.47 -6.73 -0.88
N SER A 49 -25.89 -5.72 -1.50
CA SER A 49 -26.52 -5.04 -2.63
C SER A 49 -26.00 -5.65 -3.94
N ARG A 50 -26.89 -6.34 -4.67
CA ARG A 50 -26.64 -6.86 -6.02
C ARG A 50 -26.76 -5.71 -7.02
N LEU A 51 -25.73 -5.47 -7.82
CA LEU A 51 -25.78 -4.62 -9.01
C LEU A 51 -25.38 -5.45 -10.23
N GLY A 52 -26.17 -5.32 -11.32
CA GLY A 52 -25.98 -6.02 -12.60
C GLY A 52 -24.72 -5.62 -13.37
N PRO A 53 -24.43 -6.26 -14.52
CA PRO A 53 -23.12 -6.19 -15.14
C PRO A 53 -23.00 -4.93 -16.01
N ALA A 54 -22.53 -3.84 -15.42
CA ALA A 54 -21.69 -2.91 -16.15
C ALA A 54 -20.25 -3.23 -15.76
N ALA A 55 -19.39 -3.52 -16.74
CA ALA A 55 -17.96 -3.66 -16.53
C ALA A 55 -17.38 -2.30 -16.11
N ARG A 56 -17.63 -1.89 -14.86
CA ARG A 56 -16.96 -0.77 -14.23
C ARG A 56 -15.50 -1.15 -14.11
N ARG A 57 -14.61 -0.30 -14.63
CA ARG A 57 -13.21 -0.31 -14.25
C ARG A 57 -13.17 -0.39 -12.72
N PRO A 58 -12.44 -1.35 -12.12
CA PRO A 58 -12.30 -1.35 -10.66
C PRO A 58 -11.78 0.02 -10.25
N ALA A 59 -12.36 0.59 -9.19
CA ALA A 59 -11.86 1.83 -8.60
C ALA A 59 -10.36 1.66 -8.30
N ALA A 60 -9.60 2.75 -8.30
CA ALA A 60 -8.16 2.71 -8.09
C ALA A 60 -7.81 1.94 -6.80
N GLY A 61 -8.62 2.07 -5.74
CA GLY A 61 -8.45 1.29 -4.51
C GLY A 61 -8.67 -0.21 -4.70
N GLY A 62 -9.65 -0.63 -5.50
CA GLY A 62 -9.85 -2.05 -5.84
C GLY A 62 -8.65 -2.68 -6.53
N ARG A 63 -7.97 -1.94 -7.42
CA ARG A 63 -6.76 -2.43 -8.10
C ARG A 63 -5.58 -2.55 -7.14
N VAL A 64 -5.35 -1.52 -6.33
CA VAL A 64 -4.26 -1.50 -5.33
C VAL A 64 -4.48 -2.59 -4.28
N TRP A 65 -5.71 -2.77 -3.82
CA TRP A 65 -6.11 -3.83 -2.90
C TRP A 65 -5.80 -5.22 -3.47
N GLN A 66 -6.20 -5.49 -4.71
CA GLN A 66 -5.92 -6.78 -5.36
C GLN A 66 -4.43 -7.05 -5.47
N LEU A 67 -3.64 -6.04 -5.87
CA LEU A 67 -2.19 -6.17 -5.98
C LEU A 67 -1.54 -6.46 -4.62
N HIS A 68 -2.02 -5.80 -3.56
CA HIS A 68 -1.48 -5.93 -2.21
C HIS A 68 -1.87 -7.25 -1.55
N THR A 69 -3.13 -7.70 -1.72
CA THR A 69 -3.64 -8.95 -1.14
C THR A 69 -3.31 -10.20 -1.96
N ASP A 70 -2.83 -10.04 -3.21
CA ASP A 70 -2.21 -11.12 -3.99
C ASP A 70 -0.78 -11.40 -3.47
N ILE A 71 -0.71 -11.95 -2.25
CA ILE A 71 0.54 -12.20 -1.52
C ILE A 71 1.50 -13.06 -2.35
N GLY A 72 0.99 -14.11 -3.01
CA GLY A 72 1.81 -14.97 -3.88
C GLY A 72 2.39 -14.24 -5.09
N GLY A 73 1.76 -13.15 -5.52
CA GLY A 73 2.19 -12.31 -6.64
C GLY A 73 3.21 -11.23 -6.28
N TRP A 74 3.53 -11.03 -4.99
CA TRP A 74 4.49 -9.99 -4.56
C TRP A 74 5.84 -10.01 -5.27
N PRO A 75 6.51 -11.17 -5.48
CA PRO A 75 7.81 -11.21 -6.14
C PRO A 75 7.82 -10.66 -7.57
N ALA A 76 6.66 -10.59 -8.23
CA ALA A 76 6.56 -10.07 -9.58
C ALA A 76 6.68 -8.53 -9.66
N TRP A 77 6.45 -7.81 -8.56
CA TRP A 77 6.41 -6.34 -8.56
C TRP A 77 7.15 -5.68 -7.40
N LEU A 78 7.42 -6.42 -6.32
CA LEU A 78 8.17 -5.99 -5.15
C LEU A 78 9.50 -6.74 -5.11
N SER A 79 10.54 -6.19 -5.73
CA SER A 79 11.86 -6.83 -5.85
C SER A 79 12.55 -7.14 -4.52
N ALA A 80 12.18 -6.44 -3.44
CA ALA A 80 12.64 -6.73 -2.09
C ALA A 80 12.16 -8.11 -1.60
N VAL A 81 11.03 -8.60 -2.11
CA VAL A 81 10.45 -9.91 -1.79
C VAL A 81 10.83 -10.91 -2.86
N THR A 82 11.57 -11.95 -2.49
CA THR A 82 12.06 -12.96 -3.44
C THR A 82 11.13 -14.17 -3.53
N ARG A 83 10.35 -14.43 -2.49
CA ARG A 83 9.35 -15.51 -2.43
C ARG A 83 8.19 -15.08 -1.54
N ALA A 84 6.98 -15.48 -1.89
CA ALA A 84 5.81 -15.32 -1.05
C ALA A 84 4.80 -16.43 -1.36
N ARG A 85 4.18 -17.00 -0.32
CA ARG A 85 3.17 -18.05 -0.42
C ARG A 85 2.15 -17.85 0.68
N LEU A 86 0.88 -17.81 0.32
CA LEU A 86 -0.25 -17.75 1.23
C LEU A 86 -0.87 -19.15 1.35
N ASP A 87 -1.23 -19.57 2.57
CA ASP A 87 -1.65 -20.95 2.85
C ASP A 87 -3.17 -21.15 2.74
N GLY A 88 -3.89 -20.13 2.30
CA GLY A 88 -5.35 -20.16 2.16
C GLY A 88 -5.91 -18.85 1.60
N PRO A 89 -7.19 -18.54 1.81
CA PRO A 89 -7.73 -17.23 1.47
C PRO A 89 -7.17 -16.15 2.41
N VAL A 90 -7.13 -14.90 1.93
CA VAL A 90 -6.78 -13.74 2.76
C VAL A 90 -7.90 -13.51 3.78
N ALA A 91 -7.74 -14.10 4.96
CA ALA A 91 -8.72 -14.11 6.04
C ALA A 91 -8.01 -14.13 7.40
N PRO A 92 -8.64 -13.64 8.48
CA PRO A 92 -8.05 -13.70 9.80
C PRO A 92 -7.69 -15.13 10.21
N GLY A 93 -6.49 -15.33 10.72
CA GLY A 93 -5.92 -16.63 11.08
C GLY A 93 -5.16 -17.33 9.94
N THR A 94 -5.23 -16.85 8.70
CA THR A 94 -4.46 -17.44 7.60
C THR A 94 -2.98 -17.06 7.73
N ALA A 95 -2.11 -18.07 7.66
CA ALA A 95 -0.66 -17.88 7.61
C ALA A 95 -0.16 -17.67 6.18
N PHE A 96 0.94 -16.92 6.05
CA PHE A 96 1.71 -16.82 4.82
C PHE A 96 3.20 -16.73 5.14
N HIS A 97 3.99 -17.22 4.19
CA HIS A 97 5.43 -17.37 4.30
C HIS A 97 6.08 -16.57 3.19
N TRP A 98 7.04 -15.73 3.53
CA TRP A 98 7.66 -14.86 2.56
C TRP A 98 9.12 -14.60 2.90
N MET A 99 9.90 -14.22 1.88
CA MET A 99 11.31 -13.92 2.01
C MET A 99 11.58 -12.51 1.53
N THR A 100 12.19 -11.70 2.39
CA THR A 100 12.61 -10.33 2.08
C THR A 100 13.99 -10.05 2.65
N ALA A 101 14.84 -9.34 1.92
CA ALA A 101 16.20 -9.01 2.36
C ALA A 101 17.01 -10.21 2.93
N GLY A 102 16.80 -11.41 2.38
CA GLY A 102 17.45 -12.66 2.85
C GLY A 102 16.83 -13.29 4.10
N MET A 103 15.82 -12.69 4.70
CA MET A 103 15.11 -13.20 5.88
C MET A 103 13.85 -13.97 5.48
N SER A 104 13.67 -15.15 6.04
CA SER A 104 12.37 -15.86 6.01
C SER A 104 11.47 -15.33 7.11
N ILE A 105 10.24 -14.99 6.76
CA ILE A 105 9.24 -14.41 7.67
C ILE A 105 7.96 -15.23 7.58
N ASP A 106 7.48 -15.66 8.74
CA ASP A 106 6.17 -16.28 8.90
C ASP A 106 5.20 -15.23 9.46
N SER A 107 4.12 -14.98 8.74
CA SER A 107 3.13 -13.96 9.10
C SER A 107 1.74 -14.56 9.14
N THR A 108 0.91 -14.06 10.03
CA THR A 108 -0.50 -14.41 10.17
C THR A 108 -1.35 -13.18 9.93
N VAL A 109 -2.39 -13.29 9.12
CA VAL A 109 -3.38 -12.24 8.95
C VAL A 109 -4.18 -12.13 10.26
N TYR A 110 -4.15 -10.98 10.91
CA TYR A 110 -4.89 -10.72 12.15
C TYR A 110 -6.26 -10.09 11.88
N ALA A 111 -6.36 -9.21 10.89
CA ALA A 111 -7.62 -8.60 10.49
C ALA A 111 -7.63 -8.26 9.00
N VAL A 112 -8.80 -8.34 8.39
CA VAL A 112 -9.03 -7.91 7.02
C VAL A 112 -10.42 -7.27 6.92
N ASP A 113 -10.46 -6.07 6.34
CA ASP A 113 -11.68 -5.41 5.87
C ASP A 113 -11.49 -5.13 4.38
N THR A 114 -12.30 -5.78 3.56
CA THR A 114 -12.04 -5.89 2.13
C THR A 114 -12.02 -4.51 1.48
N ALA A 115 -10.97 -4.23 0.71
CA ALA A 115 -10.72 -2.94 0.05
C ALA A 115 -10.40 -1.76 0.97
N HIS A 116 -10.33 -1.95 2.29
CA HIS A 116 -10.17 -0.87 3.26
C HIS A 116 -8.98 -1.06 4.20
N ARG A 117 -8.74 -2.28 4.69
CA ARG A 117 -7.72 -2.54 5.71
C ARG A 117 -7.23 -3.98 5.70
N ILE A 118 -5.93 -4.17 5.91
CA ILE A 118 -5.39 -5.47 6.27
C ILE A 118 -4.33 -5.29 7.35
N LEU A 119 -4.30 -6.21 8.29
CA LEU A 119 -3.35 -6.25 9.39
C LEU A 119 -2.80 -7.67 9.48
N TRP A 120 -1.48 -7.78 9.48
CA TRP A 120 -0.81 -9.04 9.75
C TRP A 120 0.35 -8.84 10.72
N GLY A 121 0.91 -9.94 11.18
CA GLY A 121 2.13 -9.92 11.96
C GLY A 121 2.60 -11.31 12.30
N GLY A 122 3.70 -11.38 13.03
CA GLY A 122 4.27 -12.64 13.45
C GLY A 122 5.70 -12.49 13.95
N PRO A 123 6.23 -13.51 14.61
CA PRO A 123 7.63 -13.57 14.98
C PRO A 123 8.51 -13.94 13.78
N ALA A 124 9.64 -13.26 13.64
CA ALA A 124 10.72 -13.62 12.72
C ALA A 124 12.06 -13.19 13.31
N HIS A 125 13.03 -14.10 13.38
CA HIS A 125 14.40 -13.82 13.85
C HIS A 125 14.47 -13.10 15.22
N GLY A 126 13.60 -13.47 16.16
CA GLY A 126 13.53 -12.84 17.49
C GLY A 126 12.85 -11.47 17.54
N ILE A 127 12.31 -11.00 16.40
CA ILE A 127 11.51 -9.79 16.29
C ILE A 127 10.05 -10.18 16.07
N THR A 128 9.13 -9.57 16.80
CA THR A 128 7.69 -9.62 16.49
C THR A 128 7.31 -8.38 15.70
N GLY A 129 6.89 -8.59 14.46
CA GLY A 129 6.39 -7.53 13.57
C GLY A 129 4.87 -7.49 13.56
N VAL A 130 4.30 -6.28 13.52
CA VAL A 130 2.87 -6.05 13.27
C VAL A 130 2.73 -4.95 12.24
N HIS A 131 2.07 -5.25 11.13
CA HIS A 131 2.03 -4.40 9.94
C HIS A 131 0.59 -4.18 9.49
N GLU A 132 0.18 -2.92 9.57
CA GLU A 132 -1.15 -2.45 9.20
C GLU A 132 -1.11 -1.65 7.91
N TRP A 133 -2.06 -1.95 7.03
CA TRP A 133 -2.30 -1.20 5.80
C TRP A 133 -3.75 -0.73 5.77
N THR A 134 -3.94 0.53 5.36
CA THR A 134 -5.27 1.10 5.10
C THR A 134 -5.32 1.72 3.73
N PHE A 135 -6.48 1.60 3.10
CA PHE A 135 -6.77 2.02 1.74
C PHE A 135 -8.03 2.89 1.78
N THR A 136 -7.91 4.14 1.33
CA THR A 136 -9.01 5.11 1.34
C THR A 136 -9.15 5.70 -0.04
N GLU A 137 -10.31 5.54 -0.67
CA GLU A 137 -10.62 6.19 -1.95
C GLU A 137 -10.53 7.73 -1.80
N ASP A 138 -9.89 8.39 -2.77
CA ASP A 138 -9.71 9.84 -2.85
C ASP A 138 -9.99 10.29 -4.29
N GLY A 139 -11.27 10.55 -4.58
CA GLY A 139 -11.74 10.85 -5.94
C GLY A 139 -11.54 9.67 -6.88
N ASP A 140 -10.74 9.87 -7.92
CA ASP A 140 -10.36 8.82 -8.88
C ASP A 140 -9.07 8.07 -8.49
N GLY A 141 -8.52 8.35 -7.31
CA GLY A 141 -7.31 7.74 -6.76
C GLY A 141 -7.54 7.04 -5.43
N VAL A 142 -6.47 6.52 -4.86
CA VAL A 142 -6.48 5.89 -3.52
C VAL A 142 -5.31 6.39 -2.70
N VAL A 143 -5.59 6.71 -1.44
CA VAL A 143 -4.59 6.98 -0.42
C VAL A 143 -4.27 5.68 0.29
N VAL A 144 -3.00 5.27 0.25
CA VAL A 144 -2.48 4.12 0.97
C VAL A 144 -1.68 4.62 2.17
N ARG A 145 -1.99 4.09 3.35
CA ARG A 145 -1.20 4.32 4.56
C ARG A 145 -0.74 2.99 5.12
N THR A 146 0.50 2.97 5.57
CA THR A 146 1.10 1.82 6.24
C THR A 146 1.66 2.24 7.59
N ARG A 147 1.49 1.36 8.58
CA ARG A 147 2.09 1.48 9.89
C ARG A 147 2.64 0.12 10.27
N GLU A 148 3.89 0.07 10.70
CA GLU A 148 4.50 -1.15 11.19
C GLU A 148 5.20 -0.89 12.51
N SER A 149 5.22 -1.92 13.36
CA SER A 149 5.97 -1.93 14.61
C SER A 149 6.76 -3.22 14.75
N TRP A 150 8.01 -3.10 15.18
CA TRP A 150 8.90 -4.19 15.55
C TRP A 150 9.19 -4.16 17.05
N ALA A 151 9.18 -5.32 17.69
CA ALA A 151 9.55 -5.48 19.10
C ALA A 151 10.38 -6.75 19.31
N GLY A 152 11.30 -6.75 20.26
CA GLY A 152 12.14 -7.89 20.60
C GLY A 152 13.57 -7.47 20.98
N GLN A 153 14.35 -8.42 21.52
CA GLN A 153 15.74 -8.14 21.95
C GLN A 153 16.62 -7.52 20.86
N PRO A 154 16.55 -7.94 19.58
CA PRO A 154 17.32 -7.28 18.51
C PRO A 154 16.93 -5.81 18.34
N VAL A 155 15.64 -5.49 18.45
CA VAL A 155 15.14 -4.11 18.38
C VAL A 155 15.62 -3.29 19.55
N ASP A 156 15.62 -3.85 20.76
CA ASP A 156 16.13 -3.16 21.94
C ASP A 156 17.65 -2.90 21.88
N ALA A 157 18.40 -3.80 21.23
CA ALA A 157 19.84 -3.69 21.07
C ALA A 157 20.26 -2.63 20.03
N ASP A 158 19.47 -2.41 18.98
CA ASP A 158 19.72 -1.40 17.94
C ASP A 158 18.42 -0.70 17.50
N ARG A 159 17.91 0.16 18.38
CA ARG A 159 16.62 0.84 18.16
C ARG A 159 16.67 1.78 16.97
N ASP A 160 17.72 2.59 16.85
CA ASP A 160 17.82 3.62 15.83
C ASP A 160 18.11 3.01 14.46
N GLY A 161 19.00 2.01 14.38
CA GLY A 161 19.31 1.31 13.15
C GLY A 161 18.10 0.54 12.61
N LEU A 162 17.39 -0.20 13.47
CA LEU A 162 16.20 -0.94 13.04
C LEU A 162 15.00 -0.03 12.76
N ALA A 163 14.85 1.11 13.43
CA ALA A 163 13.85 2.11 13.07
C ALA A 163 14.12 2.70 11.67
N ALA A 164 15.37 3.07 11.38
CA ALA A 164 15.76 3.57 10.07
C ALA A 164 15.57 2.52 8.96
N ALA A 165 15.92 1.26 9.25
CA ALA A 165 15.70 0.14 8.33
C ALA A 165 14.21 -0.09 8.05
N LEU A 166 13.37 -0.02 9.10
CA LEU A 166 11.92 -0.12 8.97
C LEU A 166 11.36 1.00 8.08
N ASP A 167 11.71 2.26 8.36
CA ASP A 167 11.24 3.40 7.56
C ASP A 167 11.63 3.27 6.08
N ALA A 168 12.89 2.89 5.79
CA ALA A 168 13.35 2.66 4.43
C ALA A 168 12.59 1.53 3.72
N SER A 169 12.28 0.45 4.44
CA SER A 169 11.50 -0.67 3.90
C SER A 169 10.07 -0.27 3.53
N LEU A 170 9.43 0.55 4.38
CA LEU A 170 8.05 1.01 4.16
C LEU A 170 7.96 1.98 2.97
N VAL A 171 8.94 2.85 2.80
CA VAL A 171 9.07 3.71 1.60
C VAL A 171 9.22 2.85 0.34
N THR A 172 10.11 1.86 0.37
CA THR A 172 10.35 0.95 -0.76
C THR A 172 9.07 0.22 -1.16
N TRP A 173 8.30 -0.27 -0.17
CA TRP A 173 7.05 -0.97 -0.41
C TRP A 173 5.98 -0.08 -1.04
N LEU A 174 5.80 1.14 -0.51
CA LEU A 174 4.83 2.10 -1.05
C LEU A 174 5.17 2.52 -2.48
N ASP A 175 6.46 2.75 -2.77
CA ASP A 175 6.91 3.12 -4.11
C ASP A 175 6.71 1.99 -5.12
N ALA A 176 7.03 0.75 -4.74
CA ALA A 176 6.79 -0.42 -5.57
C ALA A 176 5.29 -0.63 -5.84
N LEU A 177 4.46 -0.51 -4.80
CA LEU A 177 3.01 -0.67 -4.91
C LEU A 177 2.40 0.39 -5.84
N LYS A 178 2.81 1.65 -5.68
CA LYS A 178 2.41 2.75 -6.57
C LYS A 178 2.79 2.46 -8.02
N LYS A 179 4.06 2.12 -8.27
CA LYS A 179 4.55 1.84 -9.63
C LYS A 179 3.77 0.70 -10.27
N ALA A 180 3.56 -0.40 -9.55
CA ALA A 180 2.87 -1.58 -10.05
C ALA A 180 1.36 -1.36 -10.29
N ALA A 181 0.73 -0.52 -9.47
CA ALA A 181 -0.65 -0.09 -9.70
C ALA A 181 -0.76 0.74 -10.98
N GLU A 182 0.11 1.74 -11.15
CA GLU A 182 0.06 2.69 -12.26
C GLU A 182 0.54 2.10 -13.59
N GLN A 183 1.42 1.09 -13.57
CA GLN A 183 1.89 0.40 -14.77
C GLN A 183 0.79 -0.42 -15.43
N LYS A 184 -0.08 -1.10 -14.66
CA LYS A 184 -1.16 -1.91 -15.23
C LYS A 184 -2.35 -1.08 -15.69
N ASP A 185 -2.47 0.16 -15.20
CA ASP A 185 -3.44 1.15 -15.67
C ASP A 185 -3.03 1.79 -17.01
N ARG A 186 -1.73 1.75 -17.35
CA ARG A 186 -1.23 2.04 -18.70
C ARG A 186 -1.29 0.79 -19.56
N ARG A 187 -2.40 0.59 -20.27
CA ARG A 187 -2.40 -0.24 -21.47
C ARG A 187 -2.69 0.66 -22.69
N PRO A 188 -1.95 0.50 -23.82
CA PRO A 188 -2.20 1.25 -25.06
C PRO A 188 -3.62 1.05 -25.60
#